data_AF-A0A7J7P2S2-F1
#
_entry.id   AF-A0A7J7P2S2-F1
#
_cell.length_a   1.000
_cell.length_b   1.000
_cell.length_c   1.000
_cell.angle_alpha   90.00
_cell.angle_beta   90.00
_cell.angle_gamma   90.00
#
_symmetry.space_group_name_H-M   'P 1'
#
loop_
_entity.id
_entity.type
_entity.pdbx_description
1 polymer ?
#
loop_
_entity_poly.entity_id
_entity_poly.type
_entity_poly.pdbx_seq_one_letter_code
_entity_poly.pdbx_strand_id
1 'polypeptide(L)'
;MYCSGVSLFGPFWDHVLGYWKASLDKPEKVLFLKYENLKNDAKLNLKRLAEFLGYPFSLEEESEGVIEEMLQLCSFELLRNLDINKNGLTSLNFERKILFRKGDVGDWVNYLTPPMVEMLDRVVEEKLHGSGLVFRYNLESVKDLPDCA
;
A
#
# COMPACT_ATOMS: atom_id res chain seq x y z
N MET A 1 -11.58 7.10 -17.11
CA MET A 1 -10.75 8.23 -16.61
C MET A 1 -9.49 7.73 -15.91
N TYR A 2 -9.59 6.92 -14.85
CA TYR A 2 -8.39 6.37 -14.17
C TYR A 2 -7.56 5.45 -15.07
N CYS A 3 -8.18 4.42 -15.68
CA CYS A 3 -7.48 3.49 -16.59
C CYS A 3 -6.89 4.18 -17.84
N SER A 4 -7.41 5.37 -18.20
CA SER A 4 -6.87 6.20 -19.28
C SER A 4 -5.74 7.13 -18.80
N GLY A 5 -5.23 6.95 -17.58
CA GLY A 5 -4.13 7.72 -17.01
C GLY A 5 -4.51 9.11 -16.49
N VAL A 6 -5.79 9.48 -16.55
CA VAL A 6 -6.28 10.80 -16.13
C VAL A 6 -6.64 10.75 -14.65
N SER A 7 -5.70 11.17 -13.82
CA SER A 7 -5.86 11.32 -12.37
C SER A 7 -4.94 12.42 -11.83
N LEU A 8 -5.20 12.88 -10.61
CA LEU A 8 -4.24 13.72 -9.91
C LEU A 8 -2.90 12.95 -9.79
N PHE A 9 -1.80 13.57 -10.22
CA PHE A 9 -0.46 12.97 -10.33
C PHE A 9 -0.35 11.73 -11.25
N GLY A 10 -1.32 11.52 -12.16
CA GLY A 10 -1.30 10.41 -13.10
C GLY A 10 -0.39 10.62 -14.32
N PRO A 11 -0.11 9.55 -15.10
CA PRO A 11 -0.63 8.19 -14.94
C PRO A 11 0.01 7.42 -13.77
N PHE A 12 -0.80 6.64 -13.05
CA PHE A 12 -0.34 5.83 -11.91
C PHE A 12 0.78 4.85 -12.29
N TRP A 13 0.65 4.19 -13.44
CA TRP A 13 1.61 3.17 -13.90
C TRP A 13 2.99 3.75 -14.13
N ASP A 14 3.07 4.93 -14.76
CA ASP A 14 4.33 5.61 -15.04
C ASP A 14 5.02 6.03 -13.74
N HIS A 15 4.24 6.56 -12.79
CA HIS A 15 4.73 6.94 -11.47
C HIS A 15 5.33 5.73 -10.73
N VAL A 16 4.58 4.63 -10.65
CA VAL A 16 5.02 3.42 -9.95
C VAL A 16 6.22 2.78 -10.62
N LEU A 17 6.22 2.67 -11.95
CA LEU A 17 7.34 2.10 -12.71
C LEU A 17 8.61 2.94 -12.59
N GLY A 18 8.49 4.27 -12.54
CA GLY A 18 9.62 5.17 -12.32
C GLY A 18 10.34 4.86 -11.01
N TYR A 19 9.60 4.76 -9.91
CA TYR A 19 10.18 4.41 -8.60
C TYR A 19 10.62 2.96 -8.50
N TRP A 20 9.92 2.03 -9.17
CA TRP A 20 10.35 0.64 -9.25
C TRP A 20 11.71 0.51 -9.91
N LYS A 21 11.89 1.11 -11.10
CA LYS A 21 13.18 1.14 -11.80
C LYS A 21 14.26 1.81 -10.96
N ALA A 22 13.95 2.97 -10.35
CA ALA A 22 14.90 3.65 -9.48
C ALA A 22 15.34 2.80 -8.28
N SER A 23 14.45 1.96 -7.72
CA SER A 23 14.77 1.04 -6.63
C SER A 23 15.68 -0.12 -7.05
N LEU A 24 15.62 -0.53 -8.32
CA LEU A 24 16.52 -1.55 -8.87
C LEU A 24 17.88 -0.94 -9.22
N ASP A 25 17.89 0.28 -9.77
CA ASP A 25 19.11 0.97 -10.18
C ASP A 25 19.93 1.49 -8.99
N LYS A 26 19.25 1.90 -7.90
CA LYS A 26 19.86 2.51 -6.71
C LYS A 26 19.25 1.95 -5.42
N PRO A 27 19.41 0.64 -5.15
CA PRO A 27 18.79 -0.02 -4.01
C PRO A 27 19.24 0.53 -2.64
N GLU A 28 20.37 1.22 -2.58
CA GLU A 28 20.90 1.90 -1.40
C GLU A 28 20.28 3.29 -1.17
N LYS A 29 19.54 3.83 -2.14
CA LYS A 29 18.91 5.17 -2.08
C LYS A 29 17.39 5.14 -2.19
N VAL A 30 16.83 4.07 -2.75
CA VAL A 30 15.39 3.96 -2.97
C VAL A 30 14.88 2.60 -2.47
N LEU A 31 14.16 2.62 -1.35
CA LEU A 31 13.46 1.46 -0.83
C LEU A 31 12.03 1.41 -1.41
N PHE A 32 11.75 0.40 -2.22
CA PHE A 32 10.40 0.15 -2.72
C PHE A 32 9.63 -0.80 -1.79
N LEU A 33 8.52 -0.32 -1.24
CA LEU A 33 7.59 -1.06 -0.38
C LEU A 33 6.22 -1.16 -1.04
N LYS A 34 5.51 -2.28 -0.81
CA LYS A 34 4.14 -2.50 -1.27
C LYS A 34 3.21 -2.50 -0.07
N TYR A 35 2.06 -1.83 -0.19
CA TYR A 35 1.10 -1.70 0.90
C TYR A 35 0.62 -3.06 1.41
N GLU A 36 0.34 -4.00 0.51
CA GLU A 36 -0.11 -5.35 0.83
C GLU A 36 0.95 -6.13 1.63
N ASN A 37 2.23 -5.95 1.31
CA ASN A 37 3.32 -6.57 2.07
C ASN A 37 3.40 -5.98 3.49
N LEU A 38 3.22 -4.66 3.65
CA LEU A 38 3.18 -4.01 4.96
C LEU A 38 2.00 -4.53 5.80
N LYS A 39 0.84 -4.75 5.19
CA LYS A 39 -0.34 -5.32 5.86
C LYS A 39 -0.16 -6.80 6.20
N ASN A 40 0.53 -7.57 5.37
CA ASN A 40 0.77 -8.99 5.59
C ASN A 40 1.82 -9.26 6.68
N ASP A 41 2.94 -8.53 6.67
CA ASP A 41 4.01 -8.69 7.66
C ASP A 41 4.67 -7.34 7.96
N ALA A 42 4.04 -6.58 8.85
CA ALA A 42 4.54 -5.27 9.24
C ALA A 42 5.91 -5.34 9.94
N LYS A 43 6.15 -6.39 10.74
CA LYS A 43 7.40 -6.58 11.49
C LYS A 43 8.59 -6.75 10.54
N LEU A 44 8.48 -7.64 9.55
CA LEU A 44 9.52 -7.86 8.56
C LEU A 44 9.82 -6.58 7.77
N ASN A 45 8.78 -5.86 7.33
CA ASN A 45 8.96 -4.64 6.56
C ASN A 45 9.53 -3.48 7.41
N LEU A 46 9.19 -3.40 8.69
CA LEU A 46 9.77 -2.41 9.60
C LEU A 46 11.26 -2.67 9.83
N LYS A 47 11.66 -3.93 10.03
CA LYS A 47 13.09 -4.30 10.10
C LYS A 47 13.83 -3.93 8.82
N ARG A 48 13.27 -4.26 7.66
CA ARG A 48 13.85 -3.90 6.35
C ARG A 48 13.98 -2.39 6.17
N LEU A 49 13.01 -1.60 6.64
CA LEU A 49 13.07 -0.14 6.61
C LEU A 49 14.18 0.38 7.53
N ALA A 50 14.28 -0.16 8.75
CA ALA A 50 15.30 0.21 9.73
C ALA A 50 16.72 -0.08 9.20
N GLU A 51 16.93 -1.27 8.61
CA GLU A 51 18.17 -1.62 7.91
C GLU A 51 18.51 -0.64 6.78
N PHE A 52 17.53 -0.31 5.93
CA PHE A 52 17.71 0.62 4.82
C PHE A 52 18.08 2.04 5.29
N LEU A 53 17.55 2.48 6.43
CA LEU A 53 17.88 3.78 7.02
C LEU A 53 19.24 3.78 7.74
N GLY A 54 19.92 2.63 7.85
CA GLY A 54 21.19 2.49 8.56
C GLY A 54 21.05 2.31 10.08
N TYR A 55 19.86 1.97 10.56
CA TYR A 55 19.54 1.75 11.98
C TYR A 55 18.90 0.37 12.19
N PRO A 56 19.59 -0.74 11.87
CA PRO A 56 19.05 -2.08 12.11
C PRO A 56 18.81 -2.28 13.61
N PHE A 57 17.70 -2.96 13.96
CA PHE A 57 17.43 -3.30 15.34
C PHE A 57 18.48 -4.26 15.89
N SER A 58 18.93 -3.99 17.12
CA SER A 58 19.77 -4.88 17.90
C SER A 58 18.99 -6.06 18.47
N LEU A 59 19.69 -7.14 18.85
CA LEU A 59 19.06 -8.29 19.50
C LEU A 59 18.39 -7.91 20.84
N GLU A 60 18.93 -6.91 21.53
CA GLU A 60 18.38 -6.38 22.77
C GLU A 60 17.03 -5.70 22.52
N GLU A 61 16.96 -4.75 21.59
CA GLU A 61 15.71 -4.07 21.20
C GLU A 61 14.64 -5.06 20.70
N GLU A 62 15.06 -6.10 19.98
CA GLU A 62 14.15 -7.18 19.58
C GLU A 62 13.62 -7.98 20.77
N SER A 63 14.48 -8.29 21.74
CA SER A 63 14.11 -9.05 22.94
C SER A 63 13.26 -8.24 23.91
N GLU A 64 13.45 -6.92 23.94
CA GLU A 64 12.71 -5.96 24.77
C GLU A 64 11.35 -5.56 24.15
N GLY A 65 11.07 -5.99 22.91
CA GLY A 65 9.79 -5.75 22.25
C GLY A 65 9.64 -4.34 21.65
N VAL A 66 10.75 -3.65 21.38
CA VAL A 66 10.76 -2.30 20.77
C VAL A 66 10.03 -2.30 19.44
N ILE A 67 10.19 -3.36 18.64
CA ILE A 67 9.52 -3.49 17.34
C ILE A 67 8.00 -3.55 17.52
N GLU A 68 7.51 -4.36 18.45
CA GLU A 68 6.09 -4.48 18.76
C GLU A 68 5.51 -3.15 19.26
N GLU A 69 6.24 -2.41 20.09
CA GLU A 69 5.84 -1.08 20.55
C GLU A 69 5.72 -0.09 19.38
N MET A 70 6.71 -0.03 18.49
CA MET A 70 6.66 0.83 17.30
C MET A 70 5.49 0.47 16.38
N LEU A 71 5.25 -0.83 16.15
CA LEU A 71 4.10 -1.29 15.36
C LEU A 71 2.78 -0.86 16.00
N GLN A 72 2.67 -0.88 17.32
CA GLN A 72 1.47 -0.44 18.04
C GLN A 72 1.27 1.07 17.93
N LEU A 73 2.33 1.86 18.12
CA LEU A 73 2.30 3.33 18.00
C LEU A 73 1.95 3.79 16.58
N CYS A 74 2.38 3.03 15.57
CA CYS A 74 2.07 3.31 14.16
C CYS A 74 0.84 2.53 13.63
N SER A 75 0.14 1.81 14.50
CA SER A 75 -0.99 0.98 14.06
C SER A 75 -2.13 1.83 13.51
N PHE A 76 -2.81 1.32 12.49
CA PHE A 76 -3.95 2.01 11.88
C PHE A 76 -5.02 2.36 12.89
N GLU A 77 -5.36 1.42 13.79
CA GLU A 77 -6.38 1.63 14.82
C GLU A 77 -5.98 2.70 15.83
N LEU A 78 -4.74 2.72 16.30
CA LEU A 78 -4.28 3.76 17.21
C LEU A 78 -4.32 5.12 16.53
N LEU A 79 -3.68 5.24 15.35
CA LEU A 79 -3.59 6.50 14.62
C LEU A 79 -4.97 7.04 14.21
N ARG A 80 -5.86 6.20 13.70
CA ARG A 80 -7.24 6.57 13.36
C ARG A 80 -8.01 7.09 14.58
N ASN A 81 -7.69 6.60 15.77
CA ASN A 81 -8.42 6.92 16.98
C ASN A 81 -7.91 8.16 17.74
N LEU A 82 -6.74 8.70 17.38
CA LEU A 82 -6.22 9.95 17.95
C LEU A 82 -7.12 11.14 17.62
N ASP A 83 -7.34 12.01 18.60
CA ASP A 83 -8.21 13.18 18.48
C ASP A 83 -7.80 14.10 17.31
N ILE A 84 -6.49 14.29 17.12
CA ILE A 84 -5.92 15.08 16.04
C ILE A 84 -6.30 14.55 14.64
N ASN A 85 -6.54 13.25 14.50
CA ASN A 85 -6.89 12.60 13.23
C ASN A 85 -8.41 12.47 13.03
N LYS A 86 -9.21 12.55 14.10
CA LYS A 86 -10.68 12.52 14.04
C LYS A 86 -11.30 13.88 13.79
N ASN A 87 -10.74 14.92 14.42
CA ASN A 87 -11.39 16.22 14.51
C ASN A 87 -10.60 17.28 13.73
N GLY A 88 -11.32 18.24 13.14
CA GLY A 88 -10.75 19.40 12.43
C GLY A 88 -10.38 19.15 10.96
N LEU A 89 -9.70 20.13 10.36
CA LEU A 89 -9.42 20.18 8.92
C LEU A 89 -7.92 20.01 8.62
N THR A 90 -7.62 19.39 7.48
CA THR A 90 -6.29 19.40 6.86
C THR A 90 -5.96 20.80 6.32
N SER A 91 -4.70 21.03 5.95
CA SER A 91 -4.28 22.27 5.28
C SER A 91 -4.98 22.54 3.94
N LEU A 92 -5.61 21.51 3.36
CA LEU A 92 -6.39 21.58 2.13
C LEU A 92 -7.90 21.69 2.39
N ASN A 93 -8.32 22.03 3.61
CA ASN A 93 -9.71 22.18 4.04
C ASN A 93 -10.58 20.91 3.97
N PHE A 94 -9.97 19.72 3.96
CA PHE A 94 -10.70 18.45 4.13
C PHE A 94 -10.78 18.02 5.59
N GLU A 95 -11.87 17.40 6.02
CA GLU A 95 -11.98 16.80 7.36
C GLU A 95 -10.89 15.74 7.58
N ARG A 96 -10.13 15.81 8.69
CA ARG A 96 -9.00 14.89 8.93
C ARG A 96 -9.41 13.42 9.00
N LYS A 97 -10.63 13.14 9.45
CA LYS A 97 -11.18 11.77 9.52
C LYS A 97 -11.18 11.04 8.17
N ILE A 98 -11.21 11.76 7.03
CA ILE A 98 -11.23 11.13 5.71
C ILE A 98 -9.90 10.44 5.36
N LEU A 99 -8.80 10.82 6.02
CA LEU A 99 -7.49 10.21 5.81
C LEU A 99 -7.43 8.76 6.33
N PHE A 100 -8.30 8.39 7.28
CA PHE A 100 -8.33 7.07 7.92
C PHE A 100 -9.67 6.36 7.66
N ARG A 101 -9.81 5.76 6.48
CA ARG A 101 -11.07 5.13 6.01
C ARG A 101 -11.31 3.71 6.54
N LYS A 102 -10.71 2.70 5.89
CA LYS A 102 -10.78 1.27 6.30
C LYS A 102 -9.42 0.68 6.61
N GLY A 103 -8.39 1.04 5.84
CA GLY A 103 -7.03 0.55 6.06
C GLY A 103 -6.84 -0.94 5.71
N ASP A 104 -7.66 -1.47 4.80
CA ASP A 104 -7.70 -2.88 4.43
C ASP A 104 -7.36 -3.12 2.96
N VAL A 105 -6.81 -4.30 2.69
CA VAL A 105 -6.53 -4.81 1.34
C VAL A 105 -7.78 -5.49 0.80
N GLY A 106 -8.08 -5.28 -0.49
CA GLY A 106 -9.15 -6.00 -1.17
C GLY A 106 -10.52 -5.33 -1.12
N ASP A 107 -10.67 -4.18 -0.45
CA ASP A 107 -11.96 -3.48 -0.34
C ASP A 107 -12.55 -3.02 -1.69
N TRP A 108 -11.77 -3.07 -2.78
CA TRP A 108 -12.22 -2.78 -4.13
C TRP A 108 -13.37 -3.68 -4.60
N VAL A 109 -13.49 -4.90 -4.07
CA VAL A 109 -14.59 -5.83 -4.42
C VAL A 109 -15.97 -5.26 -4.10
N ASN A 110 -16.04 -4.32 -3.16
CA ASN A 110 -17.29 -3.66 -2.78
C ASN A 110 -17.71 -2.52 -3.74
N TYR A 111 -16.86 -2.17 -4.70
CA TYR A 111 -17.04 -0.98 -5.54
C TYR A 111 -16.86 -1.23 -7.04
N LEU A 112 -16.03 -2.21 -7.43
CA LEU A 112 -15.75 -2.50 -8.84
C LEU A 112 -16.61 -3.66 -9.33
N THR A 113 -17.21 -3.49 -10.50
CA THR A 113 -17.91 -4.59 -11.21
C THR A 113 -16.91 -5.48 -11.93
N PRO A 114 -17.24 -6.75 -12.26
CA PRO A 114 -16.32 -7.64 -12.97
C PRO A 114 -15.73 -7.04 -14.26
N PRO A 115 -16.50 -6.36 -15.14
CA PRO A 115 -15.93 -5.72 -16.33
C PRO A 115 -14.94 -4.58 -16.01
N MET A 116 -15.13 -3.87 -14.89
CA MET A 116 -14.18 -2.83 -14.45
C MET A 116 -12.87 -3.44 -13.97
N VAL A 117 -12.94 -4.59 -13.28
CA VAL A 117 -11.78 -5.36 -12.82
C VAL A 117 -10.99 -5.87 -14.02
N GLU A 118 -11.66 -6.52 -14.97
CA GLU A 118 -11.03 -6.99 -16.22
C GLU A 118 -10.38 -5.88 -17.03
N MET A 119 -11.00 -4.68 -17.05
CA MET A 119 -10.41 -3.52 -17.70
C MET A 119 -9.14 -3.07 -16.96
N LEU A 120 -9.16 -3.04 -15.62
CA LEU A 120 -8.00 -2.65 -14.82
C LEU A 120 -6.87 -3.67 -14.97
N ASP A 121 -7.15 -4.96 -14.86
CA ASP A 121 -6.17 -6.05 -14.99
C ASP A 121 -5.47 -6.02 -16.36
N ARG A 122 -6.23 -5.80 -17.44
CA ARG A 122 -5.65 -5.64 -18.78
C ARG A 122 -4.69 -4.46 -18.87
N VAL A 123 -5.04 -3.32 -18.28
CA VAL A 123 -4.18 -2.15 -18.29
C VAL A 123 -2.94 -2.35 -17.41
N VAL A 124 -3.10 -2.97 -16.22
CA VAL A 124 -1.97 -3.32 -15.34
C VAL A 124 -1.00 -4.21 -16.09
N GLU A 125 -1.49 -5.28 -16.72
CA GLU A 125 -0.65 -6.18 -17.50
C GLU A 125 0.04 -5.43 -18.64
N GLU A 126 -0.70 -4.72 -19.49
CA GLU A 126 -0.12 -3.97 -20.62
C GLU A 126 0.98 -2.99 -20.18
N LYS A 127 0.79 -2.28 -19.07
CA LYS A 127 1.72 -1.25 -18.61
C LYS A 127 2.89 -1.81 -17.81
N LEU A 128 2.68 -2.85 -17.01
CA LEU A 128 3.72 -3.40 -16.12
C LEU A 128 4.44 -4.61 -16.71
N HIS A 129 3.98 -5.15 -17.84
CA HIS A 129 4.59 -6.30 -18.49
C HIS A 129 6.10 -6.09 -18.71
N GLY A 130 6.89 -7.13 -18.43
CA GLY A 130 8.34 -7.11 -18.59
C GLY A 130 9.11 -6.29 -17.55
N SER A 131 8.44 -5.55 -16.66
CA SER A 131 9.12 -4.76 -15.61
C SER A 131 9.61 -5.59 -14.41
N GLY A 132 9.09 -6.82 -14.25
CA GLY A 132 9.27 -7.64 -13.05
C GLY A 132 8.44 -7.17 -11.83
N LEU A 133 7.72 -6.05 -11.93
CA LEU A 133 6.83 -5.58 -10.88
C LEU A 133 5.50 -6.33 -10.95
N VAL A 134 5.28 -7.24 -9.99
CA VAL A 134 4.03 -7.99 -9.85
C VAL A 134 3.27 -7.53 -8.61
N PHE A 135 2.00 -7.18 -8.77
CA PHE A 135 1.08 -7.00 -7.65
C PHE A 135 0.33 -8.30 -7.42
N ARG A 136 0.45 -8.84 -6.21
CA ARG A 136 -0.34 -10.01 -5.81
C ARG A 136 -1.58 -9.50 -5.09
N TYR A 137 -2.73 -9.65 -5.74
CA TYR A 137 -4.02 -9.50 -5.09
C TYR A 137 -4.45 -10.91 -4.69
N ASN A 138 -4.88 -11.12 -3.44
CA ASN A 138 -5.48 -12.40 -3.06
C ASN A 138 -6.79 -12.55 -3.84
N LEU A 139 -6.76 -13.37 -4.89
CA LEU A 139 -7.89 -13.69 -5.78
C LEU A 139 -8.88 -14.68 -5.15
N GLU A 140 -8.69 -15.08 -3.89
CA GLU A 140 -9.62 -15.99 -3.21
C GLU A 140 -11.04 -15.39 -3.10
N SER A 141 -11.18 -14.06 -3.15
CA SER A 141 -12.48 -13.38 -3.17
C SER A 141 -13.18 -13.37 -4.55
N VAL A 142 -12.53 -13.81 -5.62
CA VAL A 142 -13.12 -13.82 -6.99
C VAL A 142 -13.76 -15.17 -7.32
N LYS A 143 -13.40 -16.26 -6.61
CA LYS A 143 -13.94 -17.60 -6.85
C LYS A 143 -15.37 -17.80 -6.34
N ASP A 144 -15.87 -16.89 -5.51
CA ASP A 144 -17.21 -16.95 -4.90
C ASP A 144 -18.21 -15.97 -5.53
N LEU A 145 -17.85 -15.31 -6.64
CA LEU A 145 -18.84 -14.56 -7.41
C LEU A 145 -19.72 -15.59 -8.15
N PRO A 146 -21.05 -15.61 -7.91
CA PRO A 146 -21.92 -16.50 -8.66
C PRO A 146 -21.80 -16.17 -10.14
N ASP A 147 -21.58 -17.21 -10.95
CA ASP A 147 -21.66 -17.11 -12.41
C ASP A 147 -22.94 -16.35 -12.77
N CYS A 148 -22.79 -15.24 -13.50
CA CYS A 148 -23.95 -14.48 -13.97
C CYS A 148 -24.85 -15.41 -14.79
N ALA A 149 -26.07 -15.64 -14.28
CA ALA A 149 -27.20 -16.15 -15.04
C ALA A 149 -27.84 -15.01 -15.86
#